data_AF-A0AAU9LAD5-F1
#
_entry.id   AF-A0AAU9LAD5-F1
#
_cell.length_a   1.000
_cell.length_b   1.000
_cell.length_c   1.000
_cell.angle_alpha   90.00
_cell.angle_beta   90.00
_cell.angle_gamma   90.00
#
_symmetry.space_group_name_H-M   'P 1'
#
loop_
_entity.id
_entity.type
_entity.pdbx_description
1 polymer ?
#
loop_
_entity_poly.entity_id
_entity_poly.type
_entity_poly.pdbx_seq_one_letter_code
_entity_poly.pdbx_strand_id
1 'polypeptide(L)'
;MTTMEEVAIPSVVLSNEVFSPQTEKKKMKKKKTQQNKTVSIHFEDKAGLFKTVCRTFMHKKKCTRAGCKFIHDEQLCQYFWKTGRCKFGYECSKNHEVIAPNVKATEEEEKKMEEEETAAVVSVRGEKQEKKYTKKGMKVKNDKEKQVKNDKGKVYKVKSDKAERDVASDVDEHGKDSDKNDTKAKKTTKNNRRQATKKNTESFEPMTKPVDMRITYDLGCKDDKFSTPLTTRDIVLVPNLFSDFKKGELYTKLVHELENCGIPRERLLKMWHGNNKIDGTHLIVDDHSSWKAMCRTFDFVTDRLQKFFSLDIKATRFNWYENTSQWKPFHFDAAAVKPHIAAIQNFTVGISFGATRDAAFEHGETKTVVSMPQPDGCVYAFSKETNVLWRHGILQDVPVREEGRISVIAWGWMDNMTDVVSPAVPPS
;
A
#
# COMPACT_ATOMS: atom_id res chain seq x y z
N MET A 1 18.94 33.58 63.17
CA MET A 1 19.44 34.93 62.89
C MET A 1 20.95 34.87 62.81
N THR A 2 21.51 34.70 61.62
CA THR A 2 22.92 34.94 61.33
C THR A 2 23.03 35.26 59.84
N THR A 3 23.86 36.23 59.54
CA THR A 3 23.80 37.17 58.43
C THR A 3 24.34 36.63 57.11
N MET A 4 23.85 37.26 56.04
CA MET A 4 24.26 37.08 54.65
C MET A 4 25.71 37.56 54.43
N GLU A 5 26.45 36.84 53.60
CA GLU A 5 27.62 37.34 52.89
C GLU A 5 27.44 37.10 51.39
N GLU A 6 27.61 38.20 50.66
CA GLU A 6 27.35 38.39 49.24
C GLU A 6 28.59 37.97 48.43
N VAL A 7 28.41 37.12 47.41
CA VAL A 7 29.48 36.67 46.52
C VAL A 7 29.46 37.51 45.24
N ALA A 8 30.55 38.23 45.00
CA ALA A 8 30.74 39.09 43.83
C ALA A 8 31.07 38.29 42.55
N ILE A 9 30.43 38.71 41.45
CA ILE A 9 30.58 38.20 40.08
C ILE A 9 31.66 39.02 39.35
N PRO A 10 32.62 38.41 38.62
CA PRO A 10 33.51 39.17 37.75
C PRO A 10 32.90 39.41 36.35
N SER A 11 32.98 40.68 35.95
CA SER A 11 32.60 41.27 34.66
C SER A 11 33.45 40.75 33.50
N VAL A 12 32.79 40.32 32.41
CA VAL A 12 33.43 39.95 31.15
C VAL A 12 33.37 41.16 30.20
N VAL A 13 34.55 41.64 29.81
CA VAL A 13 34.74 42.76 28.89
C VAL A 13 34.48 42.31 27.46
N LEU A 14 33.53 42.98 26.79
CA LEU A 14 33.23 42.87 25.37
C LEU A 14 34.25 43.68 24.56
N SER A 15 35.05 43.01 23.72
CA SER A 15 35.86 43.63 22.68
C SER A 15 35.09 43.61 21.35
N ASN A 16 34.70 44.79 20.87
CA ASN A 16 34.12 45.03 19.55
C ASN A 16 35.21 44.97 18.48
N GLU A 17 35.09 44.07 17.50
CA GLU A 17 35.80 44.20 16.22
C GLU A 17 34.84 44.62 15.11
N VAL A 18 35.15 45.78 14.53
CA VAL A 18 34.44 46.44 13.44
C VAL A 18 34.94 45.89 12.11
N PHE A 19 34.04 45.32 11.30
CA PHE A 19 34.35 44.85 9.95
C PHE A 19 34.04 45.95 8.93
N SER A 20 35.05 46.37 8.15
CA SER A 20 34.88 47.33 7.05
C SER A 20 35.33 46.70 5.72
N PRO A 21 34.56 46.82 4.62
CA PRO A 21 34.89 46.19 3.34
C PRO A 21 35.46 47.21 2.36
N GLN A 22 36.56 46.90 1.65
CA GLN A 22 36.77 47.33 0.26
C GLN A 22 38.01 46.71 -0.43
N THR A 23 37.75 46.25 -1.66
CA THR A 23 38.60 46.20 -2.87
C THR A 23 39.86 45.33 -2.93
N GLU A 24 39.86 44.37 -3.87
CA GLU A 24 40.80 44.41 -5.02
C GLU A 24 40.35 43.51 -6.19
N LYS A 25 40.24 44.10 -7.38
CA LYS A 25 40.13 43.42 -8.69
C LYS A 25 41.46 43.63 -9.42
N LYS A 26 42.09 42.53 -9.88
CA LYS A 26 42.72 42.32 -11.21
C LYS A 26 43.98 41.44 -11.11
N LYS A 27 43.94 40.28 -11.78
CA LYS A 27 44.88 39.92 -12.86
C LYS A 27 44.47 38.60 -13.53
N MET A 28 43.90 38.72 -14.74
CA MET A 28 43.93 37.66 -15.76
C MET A 28 45.31 37.68 -16.42
N LYS A 29 46.00 36.53 -16.52
CA LYS A 29 46.84 36.20 -17.68
C LYS A 29 46.93 34.68 -17.86
N LYS A 30 46.74 34.29 -19.11
CA LYS A 30 46.53 32.94 -19.66
C LYS A 30 47.72 32.00 -19.43
N LYS A 31 47.42 30.71 -19.21
CA LYS A 31 48.10 29.59 -19.87
C LYS A 31 47.04 28.64 -20.41
N LYS A 32 46.81 28.72 -21.73
CA LYS A 32 46.06 27.75 -22.53
C LYS A 32 46.99 26.57 -22.79
N THR A 33 46.60 25.39 -22.34
CA THR A 33 47.00 24.13 -22.99
C THR A 33 45.70 23.53 -23.53
N GLN A 34 45.50 23.64 -24.83
CA GLN A 34 44.35 23.07 -25.53
C GLN A 34 44.51 21.54 -25.56
N GLN A 35 43.69 20.85 -24.76
CA GLN A 35 43.27 19.50 -25.10
C GLN A 35 41.92 19.63 -25.81
N ASN A 36 41.83 19.11 -27.03
CA ASN A 36 40.60 18.96 -27.80
C ASN A 36 39.63 18.04 -27.01
N LYS A 37 38.86 18.59 -26.08
CA LYS A 37 37.71 17.91 -25.47
C LYS A 37 36.52 18.06 -26.41
N THR A 38 36.14 16.98 -27.07
CA THR A 38 34.83 16.81 -27.69
C THR A 38 33.75 17.22 -26.69
N VAL A 39 33.02 18.30 -26.98
CA VAL A 39 31.91 18.78 -26.15
C VAL A 39 30.81 17.73 -26.15
N SER A 40 30.51 17.15 -24.98
CA SER A 40 29.40 16.19 -24.85
C SER A 40 28.08 16.88 -25.24
N ILE A 41 27.32 16.24 -26.13
CA ILE A 41 26.04 16.74 -26.65
C ILE A 41 24.84 16.42 -25.76
N HIS A 42 25.08 15.75 -24.64
CA HIS A 42 24.10 15.34 -23.64
C HIS A 42 24.68 15.56 -22.24
N PHE A 43 23.80 15.64 -21.26
CA PHE A 43 24.17 15.71 -19.86
C PHE A 43 24.89 14.44 -19.43
N GLU A 44 26.04 14.61 -18.77
CA GLU A 44 26.76 13.50 -18.15
C GLU A 44 26.31 13.39 -16.69
N ASP A 45 25.45 12.43 -16.41
CA ASP A 45 25.12 12.03 -15.05
C ASP A 45 26.27 11.22 -14.43
N LYS A 46 26.37 11.22 -13.09
CA LYS A 46 27.44 10.52 -12.37
C LYS A 46 27.50 9.01 -12.66
N ALA A 47 26.36 8.41 -13.02
CA ALA A 47 26.25 6.99 -13.35
C ALA A 47 26.44 6.69 -14.84
N GLY A 48 26.54 7.72 -15.70
CA GLY A 48 26.69 7.57 -17.14
C GLY A 48 25.50 6.94 -17.86
N LEU A 49 24.32 6.89 -17.22
CA LEU A 49 23.12 6.25 -17.76
C LEU A 49 22.58 7.03 -18.97
N PHE A 50 22.79 8.34 -19.04
CA PHE A 50 22.35 9.13 -20.19
C PHE A 50 23.14 8.84 -21.47
N LYS A 51 24.29 8.16 -21.37
CA LYS A 51 25.10 7.68 -22.50
C LYS A 51 24.49 6.47 -23.21
N THR A 52 23.63 5.72 -22.53
CA THR A 52 22.97 4.51 -23.08
C THR A 52 21.72 4.85 -23.89
N VAL A 53 21.31 6.13 -23.91
CA VAL A 53 20.14 6.61 -24.65
C VAL A 53 20.47 6.91 -26.11
N CYS A 54 19.60 6.49 -27.03
CA CYS A 54 19.80 6.67 -28.45
C CYS A 54 19.69 8.15 -28.85
N ARG A 55 20.82 8.74 -29.26
CA ARG A 55 20.91 10.13 -29.72
C ARG A 55 19.98 10.43 -30.90
N THR A 56 19.97 9.57 -31.91
CA THR A 56 19.15 9.76 -33.11
C THR A 56 17.67 9.81 -32.76
N PHE A 57 17.23 8.92 -31.87
CA PHE A 57 15.87 8.90 -31.35
C PHE A 57 15.55 10.14 -30.52
N MET A 58 16.45 10.59 -29.64
CA MET A 58 16.21 11.79 -28.84
C MET A 58 16.11 13.06 -29.67
N HIS A 59 16.80 13.15 -30.81
CA HIS A 59 16.71 14.30 -31.71
C HIS A 59 15.52 14.24 -32.68
N LYS A 60 15.22 13.07 -33.24
CA LYS A 60 14.25 12.92 -34.35
C LYS A 60 13.00 12.13 -33.99
N LYS A 61 12.90 11.60 -32.76
CA LYS A 61 11.86 10.67 -32.26
C LYS A 61 11.65 9.44 -33.15
N LYS A 62 12.58 9.16 -34.05
CA LYS A 62 12.60 8.02 -34.97
C LYS A 62 14.05 7.58 -35.14
N CYS A 63 14.33 6.31 -34.89
CA CYS A 63 15.62 5.69 -35.17
C CYS A 63 15.43 4.68 -36.30
N THR A 64 16.18 4.84 -37.40
CA THR A 64 16.09 3.97 -38.59
C THR A 64 16.99 2.74 -38.50
N ARG A 65 17.69 2.54 -37.37
CA ARG A 65 18.56 1.37 -37.14
C ARG A 65 17.70 0.19 -36.67
N ALA A 66 17.62 -0.86 -37.49
CA ALA A 66 17.11 -2.15 -37.04
C ALA A 66 18.00 -2.68 -35.92
N GLY A 67 17.43 -3.03 -34.76
CA GLY A 67 18.18 -3.56 -33.62
C GLY A 67 19.10 -2.54 -32.92
N CYS A 68 18.65 -1.29 -32.76
CA CYS A 68 19.44 -0.26 -32.07
C CYS A 68 19.74 -0.66 -30.61
N LYS A 69 21.03 -0.81 -30.26
CA LYS A 69 21.52 -1.17 -28.92
C LYS A 69 21.32 -0.09 -27.84
N PHE A 70 20.75 1.05 -28.18
CA PHE A 70 20.57 2.20 -27.30
C PHE A 70 19.10 2.41 -26.97
N ILE A 71 18.82 2.88 -25.76
CA ILE A 71 17.45 3.03 -25.22
C ILE A 71 16.64 4.05 -26.04
N HIS A 72 15.42 3.66 -26.39
CA HIS A 72 14.42 4.47 -27.09
C HIS A 72 13.26 4.83 -26.15
N ASP A 73 13.51 5.66 -25.13
CA ASP A 73 12.47 6.10 -24.21
C ASP A 73 11.76 7.37 -24.73
N GLU A 74 10.49 7.24 -25.11
CA GLU A 74 9.68 8.34 -25.61
C GLU A 74 9.31 9.36 -24.51
N GLN A 75 9.19 8.88 -23.27
CA GLN A 75 8.83 9.65 -22.08
C GLN A 75 10.02 10.39 -21.49
N LEU A 76 11.26 10.09 -21.93
CA LEU A 76 12.45 10.82 -21.49
C LEU A 76 12.41 12.28 -21.98
N CYS A 77 12.64 13.20 -21.04
CA CYS A 77 12.68 14.64 -21.30
C CYS A 77 13.90 14.99 -22.15
N GLN A 78 13.65 15.41 -23.39
CA GLN A 78 14.71 15.80 -24.34
C GLN A 78 15.54 16.99 -23.85
N TYR A 79 14.91 17.96 -23.16
CA TYR A 79 15.61 19.11 -22.63
C TYR A 79 16.56 18.71 -21.50
N PHE A 80 16.07 17.91 -20.55
CA PHE A 80 16.90 17.41 -19.46
C PHE A 80 18.04 16.51 -19.96
N TRP A 81 17.75 15.59 -20.89
CA TRP A 81 18.78 14.74 -21.52
C TRP A 81 19.89 15.56 -22.20
N LYS A 82 19.54 16.69 -22.82
CA LYS A 82 20.50 17.55 -23.52
C LYS A 82 21.33 18.43 -22.58
N THR A 83 20.74 18.99 -21.53
CA THR A 83 21.35 20.10 -20.75
C THR A 83 21.50 19.82 -19.26
N GLY A 84 20.90 18.75 -18.74
CA GLY A 84 20.82 18.43 -17.31
C GLY A 84 19.88 19.34 -16.53
N ARG A 85 19.16 20.24 -17.22
CA ARG A 85 18.25 21.22 -16.62
C ARG A 85 16.98 21.33 -17.44
N CYS A 86 15.84 21.04 -16.82
CA CYS A 86 14.52 21.21 -17.43
C CYS A 86 13.90 22.52 -16.97
N LYS A 87 13.33 23.29 -17.91
CA LYS A 87 12.65 24.57 -17.63
C LYS A 87 11.41 24.42 -16.73
N PHE A 88 10.84 23.22 -16.68
CA PHE A 88 9.68 22.88 -15.85
C PHE A 88 10.08 22.28 -14.50
N GLY A 89 11.38 22.10 -14.23
CA GLY A 89 11.87 21.55 -12.97
C GLY A 89 11.15 20.26 -12.57
N TYR A 90 10.55 20.27 -11.39
CA TYR A 90 9.82 19.14 -10.80
C TYR A 90 8.39 18.96 -11.31
N GLU A 91 7.85 19.93 -12.06
CA GLU A 91 6.51 19.84 -12.68
C GLU A 91 6.58 19.30 -14.11
N CYS A 92 7.75 18.82 -14.55
CA CYS A 92 7.89 18.28 -15.91
C CYS A 92 7.10 16.99 -16.05
N SER A 93 6.20 16.93 -17.04
CA SER A 93 5.44 15.72 -17.38
C SER A 93 6.25 14.60 -18.05
N LYS A 94 7.59 14.75 -18.13
CA LYS A 94 8.51 13.82 -18.79
C LYS A 94 9.61 13.37 -17.83
N ASN A 95 10.10 12.15 -18.01
CA ASN A 95 11.10 11.53 -17.14
C ASN A 95 12.44 12.27 -17.21
N HIS A 96 13.07 12.48 -16.05
CA HIS A 96 14.43 13.02 -15.91
C HIS A 96 15.45 11.95 -15.51
N GLU A 97 15.08 10.68 -15.59
CA GLU A 97 15.90 9.55 -15.19
C GLU A 97 15.85 8.47 -16.27
N VAL A 98 16.97 7.76 -16.45
CA VAL A 98 17.10 6.67 -17.43
C VAL A 98 17.16 5.36 -16.64
N ILE A 99 16.16 4.50 -16.80
CA ILE A 99 16.14 3.16 -16.21
C ILE A 99 16.79 2.20 -17.20
N ALA A 100 17.99 1.70 -16.88
CA ALA A 100 18.65 0.68 -17.69
C ALA A 100 18.22 -0.72 -17.22
N PRO A 101 17.77 -1.63 -18.12
CA PRO A 101 17.69 -3.06 -17.79
C PRO A 101 19.11 -3.63 -17.63
N ASN A 102 19.31 -4.46 -16.60
CA ASN A 102 20.62 -5.00 -16.21
C ASN A 102 21.09 -6.10 -17.18
N VAL A 103 22.09 -5.81 -18.03
CA VAL A 103 22.56 -6.69 -19.13
C VAL A 103 23.81 -7.50 -18.76
N LYS A 104 23.99 -7.89 -17.49
CA LYS A 104 25.23 -8.57 -17.05
C LYS A 104 25.06 -10.00 -16.54
N ALA A 105 23.86 -10.59 -16.62
CA ALA A 105 23.62 -11.96 -16.15
C ALA A 105 23.40 -12.98 -17.29
N THR A 106 23.30 -12.56 -18.55
CA THR A 106 22.79 -13.45 -19.63
C THR A 106 23.87 -14.15 -20.47
N GLU A 107 25.13 -13.72 -20.42
CA GLU A 107 26.17 -14.30 -21.31
C GLU A 107 26.74 -15.65 -20.83
N GLU A 108 26.60 -16.00 -19.54
CA GLU A 108 27.08 -17.28 -19.00
C GLU A 108 26.00 -18.39 -18.98
N GLU A 109 24.72 -18.02 -19.05
CA GLU A 109 23.60 -18.98 -19.12
C GLU A 109 23.22 -19.36 -20.55
N GLU A 110 23.38 -18.44 -21.52
CA GLU A 110 23.08 -18.72 -22.95
C GLU A 110 24.06 -19.73 -23.58
N LYS A 111 25.29 -19.85 -23.07
CA LYS A 111 26.25 -20.88 -23.54
C LYS A 111 25.99 -22.28 -23.02
N LYS A 112 25.15 -22.45 -21.98
CA LYS A 112 24.79 -23.77 -21.44
C LYS A 112 23.53 -24.36 -22.06
N MET A 113 22.70 -23.54 -22.71
CA MET A 113 21.46 -24.01 -23.35
C MET A 113 21.65 -24.37 -24.85
N GLU A 114 22.65 -23.81 -25.55
CA GLU A 114 22.89 -24.14 -26.97
C GLU A 114 23.53 -25.52 -27.21
N GLU A 115 24.13 -26.16 -26.19
CA GLU A 115 24.70 -27.52 -26.32
C GLU A 115 23.69 -28.64 -26.01
N GLU A 116 22.55 -28.32 -25.38
CA GLU A 116 21.51 -29.29 -25.01
C GLU A 116 20.31 -29.31 -25.98
N GLU A 117 20.12 -28.25 -26.79
CA GLU A 117 19.00 -28.12 -27.73
C GLU A 117 19.27 -28.72 -29.13
N THR A 118 20.49 -29.19 -29.42
CA THR A 118 20.81 -29.89 -30.69
C THR A 118 20.51 -31.40 -30.68
N ALA A 119 20.06 -31.95 -29.54
CA ALA A 119 19.74 -33.37 -29.41
C ALA A 119 18.24 -33.70 -29.49
N ALA A 120 17.34 -32.70 -29.47
CA ALA A 120 15.91 -32.93 -29.22
C ALA A 120 14.93 -32.27 -30.19
N VAL A 121 15.27 -32.06 -31.48
CA VAL A 121 14.25 -31.71 -32.51
C VAL A 121 14.55 -32.36 -33.86
N VAL A 122 14.48 -33.69 -33.92
CA VAL A 122 14.02 -34.40 -35.11
C VAL A 122 12.71 -35.07 -34.74
N SER A 123 11.59 -34.35 -34.79
CA SER A 123 10.34 -34.87 -35.37
C SER A 123 9.20 -33.84 -35.36
N VAL A 124 8.49 -33.82 -36.49
CA VAL A 124 7.14 -33.31 -36.76
C VAL A 124 6.94 -31.80 -36.99
N ARG A 125 6.67 -31.53 -38.27
CA ARG A 125 6.23 -30.30 -38.92
C ARG A 125 4.70 -30.12 -38.87
N GLY A 126 4.27 -28.86 -39.00
CA GLY A 126 2.98 -28.42 -39.57
C GLY A 126 1.94 -28.00 -38.52
N GLU A 127 1.18 -26.91 -38.62
CA GLU A 127 0.88 -25.98 -39.71
C GLU A 127 0.47 -24.60 -39.15
N LYS A 128 0.61 -23.56 -39.98
CA LYS A 128 0.17 -22.18 -39.76
C LYS A 128 -1.35 -22.05 -39.88
N GLN A 129 -1.95 -21.10 -39.15
CA GLN A 129 -3.02 -20.26 -39.69
C GLN A 129 -3.19 -18.93 -38.92
N GLU A 130 -3.02 -17.82 -39.65
CA GLU A 130 -3.41 -16.46 -39.28
C GLU A 130 -4.94 -16.28 -39.36
N LYS A 131 -5.54 -15.51 -38.44
CA LYS A 131 -6.79 -14.78 -38.71
C LYS A 131 -6.81 -13.38 -38.08
N LYS A 132 -6.80 -12.37 -38.97
CA LYS A 132 -7.26 -10.99 -38.75
C LYS A 132 -8.76 -10.97 -38.43
N TYR A 133 -9.20 -10.15 -37.49
CA TYR A 133 -10.52 -9.51 -37.55
C TYR A 133 -10.51 -8.07 -37.04
N THR A 134 -11.39 -7.30 -37.66
CA THR A 134 -11.49 -5.85 -37.79
C THR A 134 -12.41 -5.20 -36.75
N LYS A 135 -12.10 -3.94 -36.41
CA LYS A 135 -12.98 -2.95 -35.76
C LYS A 135 -14.33 -2.81 -36.47
N LYS A 136 -15.44 -2.84 -35.70
CA LYS A 136 -16.65 -2.07 -35.99
C LYS A 136 -17.20 -1.48 -34.68
N GLY A 137 -17.39 -0.17 -34.68
CA GLY A 137 -17.97 0.59 -33.59
C GLY A 137 -19.50 0.59 -33.63
N MET A 138 -20.11 0.76 -32.47
CA MET A 138 -21.52 1.08 -32.32
C MET A 138 -21.69 2.38 -31.52
N LYS A 139 -22.52 3.24 -32.10
CA LYS A 139 -22.92 4.57 -31.64
C LYS A 139 -23.77 4.44 -30.37
N VAL A 140 -23.47 5.27 -29.37
CA VAL A 140 -24.37 5.52 -28.23
C VAL A 140 -25.28 6.71 -28.59
N LYS A 141 -26.59 6.51 -28.48
CA LYS A 141 -27.60 7.56 -28.51
C LYS A 141 -27.84 8.05 -27.08
N ASN A 142 -27.98 9.37 -26.95
CA ASN A 142 -28.49 10.07 -25.78
C ASN A 142 -29.92 9.62 -25.44
N ASP A 143 -30.25 9.59 -24.15
CA ASP A 143 -31.54 10.08 -23.65
C ASP A 143 -31.42 10.59 -22.20
N LYS A 144 -32.16 11.67 -21.94
CA LYS A 144 -32.16 12.51 -20.74
C LYS A 144 -33.15 12.02 -19.67
N GLU A 145 -32.80 12.37 -18.42
CA GLU A 145 -33.63 12.82 -17.29
C GLU A 145 -34.87 12.02 -16.85
N LYS A 146 -34.86 11.65 -15.55
CA LYS A 146 -36.03 11.81 -14.67
C LYS A 146 -35.60 12.00 -13.20
N GLN A 147 -35.94 13.17 -12.65
CA GLN A 147 -36.03 13.45 -11.20
C GLN A 147 -37.33 12.86 -10.64
N VAL A 148 -37.30 12.27 -9.44
CA VAL A 148 -38.43 12.26 -8.49
C VAL A 148 -37.88 12.30 -7.05
N LYS A 149 -38.49 13.14 -6.20
CA LYS A 149 -38.20 13.36 -4.77
C LYS A 149 -38.96 12.37 -3.85
N ASN A 150 -38.35 12.15 -2.67
CA ASN A 150 -38.85 11.85 -1.30
C ASN A 150 -40.28 11.29 -1.08
N ASP A 151 -40.43 10.35 -0.13
CA ASP A 151 -40.86 10.66 1.25
C ASP A 151 -40.94 9.39 2.17
N LYS A 152 -40.87 9.66 3.49
CA LYS A 152 -41.29 8.86 4.67
C LYS A 152 -40.33 7.87 5.30
N GLY A 153 -39.73 8.36 6.39
CA GLY A 153 -39.01 7.57 7.38
C GLY A 153 -39.91 6.70 8.25
N LYS A 154 -39.25 5.75 8.94
CA LYS A 154 -39.75 5.10 10.15
C LYS A 154 -38.57 4.81 11.07
N VAL A 155 -38.56 5.53 12.19
CA VAL A 155 -37.73 5.30 13.36
C VAL A 155 -38.32 4.12 14.12
N TYR A 156 -37.49 3.14 14.51
CA TYR A 156 -37.86 2.14 15.50
C TYR A 156 -36.96 2.25 16.73
N LYS A 157 -37.63 2.39 17.87
CA LYS A 157 -37.12 2.64 19.22
C LYS A 157 -36.69 1.31 19.83
N VAL A 158 -35.42 1.14 20.17
CA VAL A 158 -34.92 -0.02 20.92
C VAL A 158 -35.01 0.30 22.41
N LYS A 159 -35.74 -0.53 23.17
CA LYS A 159 -35.63 -0.61 24.63
C LYS A 159 -34.72 -1.78 24.98
N SER A 160 -33.74 -1.49 25.80
CA SER A 160 -32.92 -2.44 26.56
C SER A 160 -33.80 -3.27 27.50
N ASP A 161 -33.32 -4.46 27.89
CA ASP A 161 -32.93 -4.71 29.29
C ASP A 161 -32.08 -5.99 29.42
N LYS A 162 -31.08 -5.89 30.29
CA LYS A 162 -30.16 -6.91 30.82
C LYS A 162 -30.95 -7.94 31.66
N ALA A 163 -30.77 -9.24 31.48
CA ALA A 163 -29.75 -10.14 32.07
C ALA A 163 -30.08 -10.64 33.49
N GLU A 164 -30.24 -11.97 33.64
CA GLU A 164 -29.80 -12.87 34.72
C GLU A 164 -30.27 -14.30 34.34
N ARG A 165 -29.37 -15.22 33.94
CA ARG A 165 -28.70 -16.26 34.75
C ARG A 165 -29.64 -17.02 35.70
N ASP A 166 -29.88 -18.29 35.39
CA ASP A 166 -29.65 -19.41 36.32
C ASP A 166 -29.53 -20.74 35.54
N VAL A 167 -28.71 -21.63 36.11
CA VAL A 167 -28.14 -22.85 35.52
C VAL A 167 -28.68 -24.08 36.25
N ALA A 168 -28.91 -25.16 35.48
CA ALA A 168 -29.07 -26.56 35.89
C ALA A 168 -30.37 -26.89 36.66
N SER A 169 -30.94 -28.10 36.58
CA SER A 169 -30.41 -29.41 36.22
C SER A 169 -31.53 -30.33 35.70
N ASP A 170 -31.13 -31.35 34.95
CA ASP A 170 -31.87 -32.59 34.68
C ASP A 170 -32.50 -33.21 35.94
N VAL A 171 -33.58 -33.99 35.78
CA VAL A 171 -33.70 -35.41 36.15
C VAL A 171 -35.03 -35.96 35.63
N ASP A 172 -34.94 -37.21 35.15
CA ASP A 172 -35.95 -38.17 34.75
C ASP A 172 -37.20 -38.26 35.65
N GLU A 173 -38.32 -38.75 35.12
CA GLU A 173 -38.71 -40.17 35.23
C GLU A 173 -40.22 -40.40 35.00
N HIS A 174 -40.51 -41.64 34.62
CA HIS A 174 -41.79 -42.22 34.26
C HIS A 174 -42.89 -42.12 35.33
N GLY A 175 -44.14 -42.04 34.85
CA GLY A 175 -45.33 -42.38 35.62
C GLY A 175 -46.54 -42.64 34.71
N LYS A 176 -46.87 -43.92 34.53
CA LYS A 176 -48.10 -44.43 33.89
C LYS A 176 -49.29 -44.36 34.86
N ASP A 177 -50.48 -44.49 34.25
CA ASP A 177 -51.78 -44.85 34.85
C ASP A 177 -52.46 -43.78 35.71
N SER A 178 -53.78 -43.62 35.73
CA SER A 178 -54.91 -44.26 35.04
C SER A 178 -56.19 -43.45 35.35
N ASP A 179 -57.27 -43.81 34.64
CA ASP A 179 -58.68 -43.64 35.00
C ASP A 179 -59.41 -42.27 34.92
N LYS A 180 -60.32 -42.24 33.94
CA LYS A 180 -61.76 -41.90 34.00
C LYS A 180 -62.21 -40.77 34.93
N ASN A 181 -62.79 -39.72 34.32
CA ASN A 181 -64.25 -39.53 34.42
C ASN A 181 -64.80 -38.47 33.48
N ASP A 182 -66.06 -38.70 33.10
CA ASP A 182 -66.95 -37.86 32.32
C ASP A 182 -67.03 -36.41 32.82
N THR A 183 -67.01 -35.46 31.88
CA THR A 183 -67.98 -34.35 31.88
C THR A 183 -67.99 -33.64 30.52
N LYS A 184 -69.18 -33.58 29.90
CA LYS A 184 -69.50 -32.70 28.78
C LYS A 184 -69.18 -31.25 29.16
N ALA A 185 -68.09 -30.71 28.63
CA ALA A 185 -67.83 -29.27 28.61
C ALA A 185 -67.51 -28.83 27.19
N LYS A 186 -68.44 -28.03 26.65
CA LYS A 186 -68.35 -27.12 25.49
C LYS A 186 -67.06 -27.23 24.65
N LYS A 187 -67.22 -27.72 23.42
CA LYS A 187 -66.31 -27.46 22.28
C LYS A 187 -66.15 -25.93 22.13
N THR A 188 -65.17 -25.37 22.83
CA THR A 188 -64.47 -24.18 22.36
C THR A 188 -63.26 -24.72 21.63
N THR A 189 -63.29 -24.61 20.31
CA THR A 189 -62.14 -24.82 19.44
C THR A 189 -61.07 -23.82 19.89
N LYS A 190 -60.24 -24.20 20.87
CA LYS A 190 -58.98 -23.52 21.13
C LYS A 190 -58.18 -23.72 19.85
N ASN A 191 -58.20 -22.70 19.00
CA ASN A 191 -57.19 -22.48 18.00
C ASN A 191 -55.85 -22.39 18.74
N ASN A 192 -55.26 -23.54 19.02
CA ASN A 192 -53.82 -23.66 19.24
C ASN A 192 -53.18 -23.38 17.88
N ARG A 193 -53.22 -22.12 17.45
CA ARG A 193 -52.15 -21.56 16.62
C ARG A 193 -50.92 -21.63 17.53
N ARG A 194 -50.29 -22.81 17.58
CA ARG A 194 -48.88 -22.92 17.93
C ARG A 194 -48.22 -21.87 17.04
N GLN A 195 -47.76 -20.77 17.62
CA GLN A 195 -46.96 -19.79 16.89
C GLN A 195 -45.87 -20.62 16.23
N ALA A 196 -45.86 -20.63 14.90
CA ALA A 196 -44.80 -21.30 14.17
C ALA A 196 -43.50 -20.73 14.74
N THR A 197 -42.71 -21.59 15.38
CA THR A 197 -41.42 -21.20 15.91
C THR A 197 -40.65 -20.59 14.75
N LYS A 198 -40.34 -19.29 14.85
CA LYS A 198 -39.60 -18.59 13.81
C LYS A 198 -38.27 -19.32 13.67
N LYS A 199 -38.10 -20.04 12.56
CA LYS A 199 -36.81 -20.66 12.25
C LYS A 199 -35.84 -19.52 11.95
N ASN A 200 -34.71 -19.49 12.64
CA ASN A 200 -33.63 -18.53 12.44
C ASN A 200 -32.70 -18.92 11.27
N THR A 201 -32.93 -20.09 10.65
CA THR A 201 -32.17 -20.62 9.52
C THR A 201 -33.03 -20.50 8.26
N GLU A 202 -32.57 -19.68 7.32
CA GLU A 202 -33.33 -19.35 6.11
C GLU A 202 -32.86 -20.13 4.88
N SER A 203 -31.58 -20.54 4.84
CA SER A 203 -31.02 -21.34 3.74
C SER A 203 -30.36 -22.62 4.27
N PHE A 204 -30.59 -23.71 3.55
CA PHE A 204 -29.95 -25.01 3.77
C PHE A 204 -29.09 -25.43 2.57
N GLU A 205 -29.06 -24.61 1.51
CA GLU A 205 -28.18 -24.80 0.37
C GLU A 205 -26.77 -24.32 0.74
N PRO A 206 -25.73 -25.15 0.59
CA PRO A 206 -24.35 -24.74 0.85
C PRO A 206 -23.95 -23.53 -0.01
N MET A 207 -23.30 -22.54 0.59
CA MET A 207 -22.73 -21.42 -0.17
C MET A 207 -21.51 -21.91 -0.95
N THR A 208 -21.63 -21.98 -2.29
CA THR A 208 -20.54 -22.38 -3.20
C THR A 208 -19.97 -21.22 -4.01
N LYS A 209 -20.65 -20.05 -4.01
CA LYS A 209 -20.13 -18.85 -4.65
C LYS A 209 -18.85 -18.37 -3.94
N PRO A 210 -17.91 -17.74 -4.66
CA PRO A 210 -16.77 -17.13 -4.02
C PRO A 210 -17.17 -16.04 -3.01
N VAL A 211 -16.42 -15.93 -1.93
CA VAL A 211 -16.58 -14.86 -0.95
C VAL A 211 -16.07 -13.53 -1.50
N ASP A 212 -16.65 -12.43 -1.02
CA ASP A 212 -16.26 -11.07 -1.45
C ASP A 212 -14.94 -10.61 -0.81
N MET A 213 -14.62 -11.17 0.36
CA MET A 213 -13.38 -10.97 1.11
C MET A 213 -13.17 -12.17 2.05
N ARG A 214 -11.94 -12.66 2.11
CA ARG A 214 -11.52 -13.67 3.10
C ARG A 214 -10.44 -13.08 4.00
N ILE A 215 -10.64 -13.10 5.31
CA ILE A 215 -9.58 -12.75 6.26
C ILE A 215 -8.93 -14.06 6.71
N THR A 216 -7.61 -14.15 6.53
CA THR A 216 -6.78 -15.27 6.95
C THR A 216 -5.61 -14.78 7.79
N TYR A 217 -4.80 -15.69 8.31
CA TYR A 217 -3.63 -15.36 9.11
C TYR A 217 -2.46 -16.31 8.84
N ASP A 218 -1.27 -15.89 9.23
CA ASP A 218 -0.09 -16.73 9.36
C ASP A 218 0.58 -16.38 10.69
N LEU A 219 0.86 -17.39 11.52
CA LEU A 219 1.45 -17.19 12.86
C LEU A 219 2.97 -17.24 12.85
N GLY A 220 3.58 -17.38 11.66
CA GLY A 220 5.02 -17.39 11.47
C GLY A 220 5.71 -16.17 12.08
N CYS A 221 6.97 -16.37 12.42
CA CYS A 221 7.82 -15.41 13.09
C CYS A 221 8.99 -14.99 12.20
N LYS A 222 10.01 -14.37 12.80
CA LYS A 222 11.15 -13.77 12.09
C LYS A 222 11.96 -14.75 11.21
N ASP A 223 11.99 -16.03 11.57
CA ASP A 223 12.81 -17.05 10.91
C ASP A 223 12.00 -17.91 9.92
N ASP A 224 10.68 -17.71 9.88
CA ASP A 224 9.77 -18.46 9.03
C ASP A 224 9.63 -17.83 7.64
N LYS A 225 9.14 -18.63 6.69
CA LYS A 225 8.57 -18.12 5.45
C LYS A 225 7.06 -18.15 5.56
N PHE A 226 6.42 -17.19 4.90
CA PHE A 226 4.98 -17.17 4.75
C PHE A 226 4.51 -18.46 4.06
N SER A 227 3.50 -19.10 4.64
CA SER A 227 3.10 -20.47 4.32
C SER A 227 1.61 -20.61 4.03
N THR A 228 0.79 -19.65 4.46
CA THR A 228 -0.65 -19.67 4.24
C THR A 228 -1.01 -19.50 2.75
N PRO A 229 -1.75 -20.43 2.12
CA PRO A 229 -2.17 -20.29 0.72
C PRO A 229 -3.10 -19.09 0.51
N LEU A 230 -2.80 -18.28 -0.51
CA LEU A 230 -3.53 -17.05 -0.80
C LEU A 230 -4.44 -17.12 -2.01
N THR A 231 -5.54 -16.38 -1.90
CA THR A 231 -6.36 -15.97 -3.03
C THR A 231 -6.22 -14.48 -3.34
N THR A 232 -6.74 -14.06 -4.49
CA THR A 232 -6.78 -12.65 -4.89
C THR A 232 -7.68 -11.77 -4.04
N ARG A 233 -8.56 -12.36 -3.21
CA ARG A 233 -9.51 -11.67 -2.33
C ARG A 233 -9.17 -11.78 -0.84
N ASP A 234 -7.94 -12.14 -0.54
CA ASP A 234 -7.51 -12.28 0.84
C ASP A 234 -7.06 -10.95 1.45
N ILE A 235 -7.34 -10.84 2.75
CA ILE A 235 -6.57 -10.06 3.70
C ILE A 235 -5.86 -11.04 4.62
N VAL A 236 -4.61 -10.76 4.95
CA VAL A 236 -3.76 -11.60 5.78
C VAL A 236 -3.34 -10.83 7.02
N LEU A 237 -3.40 -11.46 8.18
CA LEU A 237 -2.81 -10.97 9.43
C LEU A 237 -1.58 -11.80 9.79
N VAL A 238 -0.48 -11.13 10.14
CA VAL A 238 0.75 -11.79 10.61
C VAL A 238 1.19 -11.10 11.91
N PRO A 239 0.61 -11.51 13.06
CA PRO A 239 0.80 -10.81 14.32
C PRO A 239 2.18 -11.02 14.95
N ASN A 240 2.88 -12.10 14.58
CA ASN A 240 4.08 -12.55 15.31
C ASN A 240 5.41 -12.18 14.63
N LEU A 241 5.39 -11.61 13.42
CA LEU A 241 6.60 -11.41 12.61
C LEU A 241 7.65 -10.49 13.29
N PHE A 242 7.20 -9.58 14.14
CA PHE A 242 8.06 -8.67 14.91
C PHE A 242 7.92 -8.86 16.43
N SER A 243 7.38 -10.00 16.87
CA SER A 243 7.20 -10.32 18.30
C SER A 243 8.51 -10.52 19.07
N ASP A 244 9.64 -10.61 18.37
CA ASP A 244 10.99 -10.64 18.94
C ASP A 244 11.45 -9.28 19.48
N PHE A 245 10.69 -8.21 19.24
CA PHE A 245 10.96 -6.87 19.76
C PHE A 245 10.05 -6.52 20.94
N LYS A 246 10.57 -5.71 21.87
CA LYS A 246 9.73 -5.17 22.94
C LYS A 246 8.74 -4.15 22.35
N LYS A 247 7.56 -4.09 22.95
CA LYS A 247 6.53 -3.12 22.56
C LYS A 247 7.10 -1.70 22.50
N GLY A 248 6.95 -1.03 21.36
CA GLY A 248 7.39 0.34 21.11
C GLY A 248 8.87 0.50 20.75
N GLU A 249 9.68 -0.57 20.81
CA GLU A 249 11.12 -0.47 20.54
C GLU A 249 11.42 -0.01 19.11
N LEU A 250 10.76 -0.63 18.12
CA LEU A 250 10.93 -0.27 16.71
C LEU A 250 10.34 1.10 16.40
N TYR A 251 9.23 1.48 17.03
CA TYR A 251 8.69 2.84 16.94
C TYR A 251 9.74 3.87 17.36
N THR A 252 10.32 3.72 18.55
CA THR A 252 11.32 4.66 19.09
C THR A 252 12.56 4.72 18.21
N LYS A 253 13.06 3.57 17.73
CA LYS A 253 14.20 3.53 16.80
C LYS A 253 13.93 4.27 15.50
N LEU A 254 12.77 4.03 14.86
CA LEU A 254 12.40 4.68 13.61
C LEU A 254 12.26 6.19 13.77
N VAL A 255 11.59 6.66 14.83
CA VAL A 255 11.47 8.11 15.10
C VAL A 255 12.83 8.73 15.35
N HIS A 256 13.66 8.10 16.19
CA HIS A 256 15.00 8.59 16.48
C HIS A 256 15.87 8.69 15.23
N GLU A 257 15.88 7.66 14.37
CA GLU A 257 16.63 7.67 13.11
C GLU A 257 16.13 8.76 12.15
N LEU A 258 14.81 8.97 12.05
CA LEU A 258 14.24 10.03 11.21
C LEU A 258 14.62 11.42 11.71
N GLU A 259 14.55 11.67 13.02
CA GLU A 259 14.91 12.97 13.61
C GLU A 259 16.40 13.28 13.48
N ASN A 260 17.24 12.24 13.41
CA ASN A 260 18.69 12.36 13.30
C ASN A 260 19.23 12.05 11.89
N CYS A 261 18.38 12.00 10.87
CA CYS A 261 18.81 11.69 9.49
C CYS A 261 19.53 12.85 8.79
N GLY A 262 19.67 14.01 9.44
CA GLY A 262 20.35 15.20 8.91
C GLY A 262 19.52 16.02 7.91
N ILE A 263 18.24 15.69 7.73
CA ILE A 263 17.30 16.45 6.89
C ILE A 263 16.34 17.21 7.81
N PRO A 264 16.20 18.55 7.65
CA PRO A 264 15.23 19.32 8.43
C PRO A 264 13.80 18.78 8.31
N ARG A 265 13.06 18.75 9.42
CA ARG A 265 11.73 18.10 9.55
C ARG A 265 10.74 18.56 8.49
N GLU A 266 10.79 19.84 8.14
CA GLU A 266 9.89 20.57 7.24
C GLU A 266 10.14 20.20 5.77
N ARG A 267 11.34 19.71 5.47
CA ARG A 267 11.71 19.15 4.15
C ARG A 267 11.47 17.65 4.11
N LEU A 268 11.60 16.99 5.25
CA LEU A 268 11.50 15.54 5.38
C LEU A 268 10.04 15.05 5.45
N LEU A 269 9.23 15.70 6.27
CA LEU A 269 7.85 15.29 6.56
C LEU A 269 6.88 16.18 5.80
N LYS A 270 5.92 15.54 5.14
CA LYS A 270 4.88 16.22 4.35
C LYS A 270 3.51 15.78 4.84
N MET A 271 2.62 16.74 5.09
CA MET A 271 1.22 16.43 5.31
C MET A 271 0.60 15.82 4.06
N TRP A 272 -0.19 14.76 4.25
CA TRP A 272 -0.76 13.98 3.17
C TRP A 272 -2.30 13.98 3.18
N HIS A 273 -2.89 13.80 2.00
CA HIS A 273 -4.33 13.96 1.72
C HIS A 273 -4.89 15.34 2.09
N GLY A 274 -4.05 16.37 2.04
CA GLY A 274 -4.47 17.76 2.13
C GLY A 274 -5.36 18.17 0.96
N ASN A 275 -6.12 19.25 1.17
CA ASN A 275 -6.90 19.93 0.15
C ASN A 275 -7.05 21.41 0.54
N ASN A 276 -7.95 22.12 -0.11
CA ASN A 276 -8.20 23.55 0.16
C ASN A 276 -8.83 23.84 1.54
N LYS A 277 -9.17 22.83 2.33
CA LYS A 277 -9.81 22.95 3.65
C LYS A 277 -8.95 22.43 4.80
N ILE A 278 -8.14 21.40 4.54
CA ILE A 278 -7.26 20.78 5.54
C ILE A 278 -5.86 20.63 4.96
N ASP A 279 -4.83 20.88 5.77
CA ASP A 279 -3.43 20.72 5.36
C ASP A 279 -3.08 19.24 5.09
N GLY A 280 -3.69 18.34 5.84
CA GLY A 280 -3.66 16.91 5.59
C GLY A 280 -4.27 16.11 6.75
N THR A 281 -4.07 14.80 6.69
CA THR A 281 -4.67 13.83 7.62
C THR A 281 -3.63 13.06 8.43
N HIS A 282 -2.40 12.95 7.92
CA HIS A 282 -1.23 12.36 8.58
C HIS A 282 0.05 12.79 7.84
N LEU A 283 1.21 12.53 8.43
CA LEU A 283 2.51 12.82 7.83
C LEU A 283 3.01 11.63 7.01
N ILE A 284 3.70 11.93 5.92
CA ILE A 284 4.54 10.96 5.20
C ILE A 284 5.99 11.46 5.22
N VAL A 285 6.93 10.53 5.12
CA VAL A 285 8.33 10.88 4.85
C VAL A 285 8.53 11.01 3.35
N ASP A 286 9.24 12.04 2.91
CA ASP A 286 9.49 12.32 1.50
C ASP A 286 10.37 11.24 0.84
N ASP A 287 9.75 10.36 0.06
CA ASP A 287 10.41 9.30 -0.69
C ASP A 287 11.43 9.80 -1.72
N HIS A 288 11.42 11.10 -2.06
CA HIS A 288 12.40 11.72 -2.97
C HIS A 288 13.67 12.21 -2.27
N SER A 289 13.74 12.11 -0.93
CA SER A 289 14.91 12.51 -0.16
C SER A 289 15.79 11.31 0.22
N SER A 290 17.00 11.58 0.68
CA SER A 290 18.00 10.53 1.00
C SER A 290 17.86 9.90 2.39
N TRP A 291 16.74 10.09 3.06
CA TRP A 291 16.54 9.71 4.47
C TRP A 291 16.72 8.21 4.72
N LYS A 292 16.33 7.35 3.76
CA LYS A 292 16.42 5.88 3.90
C LYS A 292 17.85 5.41 4.16
N ALA A 293 18.84 6.07 3.55
CA ALA A 293 20.27 5.75 3.77
C ALA A 293 20.73 5.94 5.23
N MET A 294 19.99 6.73 6.02
CA MET A 294 20.26 6.99 7.43
C MET A 294 19.30 6.27 8.38
N CYS A 295 18.30 5.56 7.85
CA CYS A 295 17.26 4.89 8.62
C CYS A 295 17.36 3.37 8.47
N ARG A 296 18.36 2.78 9.14
CA ARG A 296 18.66 1.34 9.04
C ARG A 296 17.53 0.47 9.59
N THR A 297 16.76 0.97 10.55
CA THR A 297 15.59 0.26 11.08
C THR A 297 14.50 0.14 10.01
N PHE A 298 14.34 1.12 9.12
CA PHE A 298 13.40 1.01 8.00
C PHE A 298 13.80 -0.06 6.99
N ASP A 299 15.09 -0.10 6.62
CA ASP A 299 15.63 -1.13 5.73
C ASP A 299 15.48 -2.52 6.35
N PHE A 300 15.77 -2.65 7.64
CA PHE A 300 15.58 -3.90 8.38
C PHE A 300 14.12 -4.38 8.36
N VAL A 301 13.17 -3.47 8.61
CA VAL A 301 11.73 -3.80 8.58
C VAL A 301 11.32 -4.27 7.18
N THR A 302 11.71 -3.54 6.14
CA THR A 302 11.32 -3.88 4.76
C THR A 302 11.99 -5.16 4.27
N ASP A 303 13.26 -5.41 4.62
CA ASP A 303 13.97 -6.66 4.33
C ASP A 303 13.30 -7.87 5.01
N ARG A 304 12.86 -7.72 6.28
CA ARG A 304 12.12 -8.80 6.96
C ARG A 304 10.78 -9.10 6.28
N LEU A 305 10.02 -8.07 5.87
CA LEU A 305 8.77 -8.27 5.11
C LEU A 305 9.05 -8.96 3.78
N GLN A 306 10.08 -8.51 3.04
CA GLN A 306 10.50 -9.10 1.78
C GLN A 306 10.81 -10.59 1.92
N LYS A 307 11.63 -10.95 2.92
CA LYS A 307 12.04 -12.35 3.16
C LYS A 307 10.87 -13.23 3.57
N PHE A 308 10.07 -12.77 4.53
CA PHE A 308 8.94 -13.55 5.05
C PHE A 308 7.94 -13.86 3.93
N PHE A 309 7.49 -12.84 3.21
CA PHE A 309 6.49 -13.00 2.14
C PHE A 309 7.07 -13.47 0.80
N SER A 310 8.40 -13.57 0.67
CA SER A 310 9.07 -13.70 -0.64
C SER A 310 8.57 -12.61 -1.61
N LEU A 311 8.42 -11.39 -1.11
CA LEU A 311 7.81 -10.26 -1.81
C LEU A 311 8.86 -9.52 -2.66
N ASP A 312 8.62 -9.41 -3.96
CA ASP A 312 9.40 -8.54 -4.85
C ASP A 312 8.91 -7.09 -4.70
N ILE A 313 9.51 -6.36 -3.74
CA ILE A 313 9.13 -4.99 -3.39
C ILE A 313 9.44 -4.02 -4.54
N LYS A 314 8.42 -3.30 -5.00
CA LYS A 314 8.52 -2.27 -6.04
C LYS A 314 8.50 -0.86 -5.49
N ALA A 315 7.84 -0.65 -4.35
CA ALA A 315 7.77 0.65 -3.70
C ALA A 315 7.50 0.49 -2.20
N THR A 316 7.83 1.52 -1.44
CA THR A 316 7.59 1.56 0.01
C THR A 316 7.05 2.93 0.41
N ARG A 317 6.34 3.03 1.54
CA ARG A 317 5.94 4.31 2.14
C ARG A 317 6.07 4.26 3.65
N PHE A 318 6.60 5.34 4.22
CA PHE A 318 6.53 5.61 5.65
C PHE A 318 5.42 6.61 5.92
N ASN A 319 4.42 6.21 6.71
CA ASN A 319 3.36 7.09 7.20
C ASN A 319 3.52 7.24 8.71
N TRP A 320 3.50 8.48 9.20
CA TRP A 320 3.58 8.80 10.61
C TRP A 320 2.29 9.51 11.05
N TYR A 321 1.67 8.95 12.09
CA TYR A 321 0.56 9.53 12.81
C TYR A 321 1.11 9.99 14.16
N GLU A 322 1.13 11.28 14.44
CA GLU A 322 1.71 11.84 15.67
C GLU A 322 0.84 11.54 16.90
N ASN A 323 -0.48 11.47 16.70
CA ASN A 323 -1.43 11.05 17.71
C ASN A 323 -2.66 10.38 17.06
N THR A 324 -3.64 9.98 17.87
CA THR A 324 -4.78 9.23 17.36
C THR A 324 -5.91 10.07 16.75
N SER A 325 -5.73 11.40 16.68
CA SER A 325 -6.62 12.29 15.91
C SER A 325 -6.37 12.18 14.40
N GLN A 326 -5.17 11.79 13.99
CA GLN A 326 -4.79 11.64 12.59
C GLN A 326 -5.30 10.32 12.01
N TRP A 327 -5.60 10.31 10.71
CA TRP A 327 -6.23 9.18 10.01
C TRP A 327 -5.73 9.05 8.58
N LYS A 328 -6.05 7.92 7.94
CA LYS A 328 -5.89 7.75 6.49
C LYS A 328 -7.26 7.51 5.87
N PRO A 329 -7.74 8.39 4.97
CA PRO A 329 -9.05 8.24 4.37
C PRO A 329 -9.14 6.95 3.54
N PHE A 330 -10.36 6.44 3.37
CA PHE A 330 -10.61 5.30 2.49
C PHE A 330 -10.18 5.61 1.05
N HIS A 331 -9.26 4.81 0.54
CA HIS A 331 -8.70 4.93 -0.81
C HIS A 331 -8.41 3.55 -1.41
N PHE A 332 -8.20 3.52 -2.71
CA PHE A 332 -7.60 2.38 -3.38
C PHE A 332 -6.11 2.66 -3.60
N ASP A 333 -5.27 1.63 -3.49
CA ASP A 333 -3.88 1.78 -3.91
C ASP A 333 -3.79 1.97 -5.43
N ALA A 334 -2.70 2.58 -5.87
CA ALA A 334 -2.54 2.97 -7.27
C ALA A 334 -2.64 1.78 -8.24
N ALA A 335 -2.28 0.57 -7.82
CA ALA A 335 -2.43 -0.66 -8.60
C ALA A 335 -3.89 -0.97 -9.00
N ALA A 336 -4.89 -0.54 -8.23
CA ALA A 336 -6.30 -0.74 -8.61
C ALA A 336 -6.76 0.22 -9.72
N VAL A 337 -6.06 1.34 -9.92
CA VAL A 337 -6.50 2.41 -10.84
C VAL A 337 -5.53 2.68 -11.99
N LYS A 338 -4.27 2.23 -11.90
CA LYS A 338 -3.22 2.43 -12.90
C LYS A 338 -2.74 1.09 -13.48
N PRO A 339 -3.09 0.75 -14.74
CA PRO A 339 -2.76 -0.55 -15.33
C PRO A 339 -1.25 -0.88 -15.34
N HIS A 340 -0.39 0.11 -15.57
CA HIS A 340 1.06 -0.12 -15.57
C HIS A 340 1.63 -0.41 -14.16
N ILE A 341 0.94 0.01 -13.09
CA ILE A 341 1.30 -0.35 -11.72
C ILE A 341 0.72 -1.72 -11.38
N ALA A 342 -0.52 -2.00 -11.79
CA ALA A 342 -1.15 -3.31 -11.63
C ALA A 342 -0.33 -4.45 -12.25
N ALA A 343 0.39 -4.17 -13.34
CA ALA A 343 1.26 -5.12 -14.02
C ALA A 343 2.50 -5.54 -13.19
N ILE A 344 2.86 -4.80 -12.14
CA ILE A 344 4.06 -5.06 -11.33
C ILE A 344 3.79 -5.15 -9.83
N GLN A 345 2.55 -4.89 -9.38
CA GLN A 345 2.14 -4.93 -7.98
C GLN A 345 0.81 -5.68 -7.85
N ASN A 346 0.82 -6.77 -7.10
CA ASN A 346 -0.37 -7.58 -6.81
C ASN A 346 -0.64 -7.76 -5.30
N PHE A 347 0.25 -7.24 -4.45
CA PHE A 347 0.19 -7.42 -3.00
C PHE A 347 0.66 -6.17 -2.27
N THR A 348 -0.12 -5.75 -1.26
CA THR A 348 0.22 -4.65 -0.36
C THR A 348 0.45 -5.21 1.04
N VAL A 349 1.55 -4.86 1.68
CA VAL A 349 1.89 -5.24 3.05
C VAL A 349 2.06 -3.99 3.90
N GLY A 350 1.36 -3.91 5.03
CA GLY A 350 1.49 -2.84 6.01
C GLY A 350 1.86 -3.38 7.38
N ILE A 351 2.93 -2.86 7.98
CA ILE A 351 3.33 -3.13 9.37
C ILE A 351 3.09 -1.90 10.23
N SER A 352 2.54 -2.12 11.42
CA SER A 352 2.20 -1.06 12.39
C SER A 352 3.15 -1.06 13.58
N PHE A 353 3.61 0.13 13.98
CA PHE A 353 4.37 0.34 15.23
C PHE A 353 3.75 1.48 16.04
N GLY A 354 3.83 1.41 17.36
CA GLY A 354 3.28 2.39 18.30
C GLY A 354 1.84 2.07 18.71
N ALA A 355 0.97 3.09 18.73
CA ALA A 355 -0.41 2.96 19.17
C ALA A 355 -1.19 1.93 18.34
N THR A 356 -1.95 1.05 19.01
CA THR A 356 -2.93 0.20 18.35
C THR A 356 -4.00 1.07 17.70
N ARG A 357 -4.25 0.88 16.40
CA ARG A 357 -5.28 1.58 15.62
C ARG A 357 -5.96 0.62 14.66
N ASP A 358 -7.18 0.93 14.24
CA ASP A 358 -7.92 0.12 13.28
C ASP A 358 -7.47 0.39 11.84
N ALA A 359 -6.93 -0.64 11.18
CA ALA A 359 -6.94 -0.70 9.73
C ALA A 359 -8.33 -1.15 9.29
N ALA A 360 -8.94 -0.39 8.39
CA ALA A 360 -10.30 -0.64 7.94
C ALA A 360 -10.37 -0.79 6.42
N PHE A 361 -11.29 -1.64 6.00
CA PHE A 361 -11.64 -1.89 4.61
C PHE A 361 -13.12 -1.55 4.42
N GLU A 362 -13.41 -0.79 3.37
CA GLU A 362 -14.76 -0.36 3.02
C GLU A 362 -15.07 -0.82 1.59
N HIS A 363 -16.14 -1.59 1.44
CA HIS A 363 -16.55 -2.08 0.13
C HIS A 363 -16.85 -0.91 -0.81
N GLY A 364 -16.28 -0.95 -2.01
CA GLY A 364 -16.33 0.14 -2.98
C GLY A 364 -17.75 0.57 -3.35
N GLU A 365 -18.69 -0.37 -3.40
CA GLU A 365 -20.10 -0.13 -3.75
C GLU A 365 -21.01 0.00 -2.53
N THR A 366 -21.15 -1.06 -1.72
CA THR A 366 -22.10 -1.11 -0.59
C THR A 366 -21.73 -0.22 0.60
N LYS A 367 -20.47 0.26 0.66
CA LYS A 367 -19.93 1.05 1.79
C LYS A 367 -19.94 0.33 3.13
N THR A 368 -20.08 -1.00 3.13
CA THR A 368 -19.88 -1.82 4.32
C THR A 368 -18.43 -1.72 4.76
N VAL A 369 -18.21 -1.49 6.06
CA VAL A 369 -16.87 -1.37 6.65
C VAL A 369 -16.57 -2.57 7.52
N VAL A 370 -15.38 -3.14 7.34
CA VAL A 370 -14.77 -4.15 8.21
C VAL A 370 -13.46 -3.54 8.74
N SER A 371 -13.24 -3.58 10.06
CA SER A 371 -11.98 -3.12 10.65
C SER A 371 -11.29 -4.21 11.45
N MET A 372 -9.98 -4.05 11.59
CA MET A 372 -9.12 -4.95 12.34
C MET A 372 -8.09 -4.14 13.14
N PRO A 373 -8.02 -4.31 14.47
CA PRO A 373 -7.01 -3.66 15.29
C PRO A 373 -5.60 -4.06 14.85
N GLN A 374 -4.73 -3.08 14.68
CA GLN A 374 -3.32 -3.27 14.33
C GLN A 374 -2.43 -2.82 15.50
N PRO A 375 -2.10 -3.73 16.43
CA PRO A 375 -1.19 -3.41 17.52
C PRO A 375 0.25 -3.25 17.04
N ASP A 376 1.11 -2.76 17.93
CA ASP A 376 2.56 -2.66 17.71
C ASP A 376 3.16 -4.01 17.26
N GLY A 377 3.90 -4.00 16.15
CA GLY A 377 4.51 -5.19 15.56
C GLY A 377 3.60 -6.04 14.68
N CYS A 378 2.32 -5.67 14.52
CA CYS A 378 1.37 -6.43 13.72
C CYS A 378 1.42 -6.05 12.23
N VAL A 379 1.49 -7.05 11.37
CA VAL A 379 1.39 -6.91 9.92
C VAL A 379 -0.04 -7.23 9.48
N TYR A 380 -0.57 -6.42 8.57
CA TYR A 380 -1.68 -6.79 7.70
C TYR A 380 -1.25 -6.68 6.24
N ALA A 381 -1.79 -7.53 5.39
CA ALA A 381 -1.54 -7.48 3.96
C ALA A 381 -2.81 -7.81 3.17
N PHE A 382 -2.89 -7.40 1.91
CA PHE A 382 -4.05 -7.69 1.07
C PHE A 382 -3.69 -7.83 -0.40
N SER A 383 -4.46 -8.67 -1.06
CA SER A 383 -4.28 -9.09 -2.46
C SER A 383 -4.91 -8.14 -3.48
N LYS A 384 -4.54 -8.32 -4.75
CA LYS A 384 -4.94 -7.44 -5.87
C LYS A 384 -6.44 -7.21 -6.01
N GLU A 385 -7.30 -8.23 -5.92
CA GLU A 385 -8.75 -8.03 -6.07
C GLU A 385 -9.35 -7.40 -4.84
N THR A 386 -8.83 -7.70 -3.64
CA THR A 386 -9.21 -6.98 -2.42
C THR A 386 -9.01 -5.48 -2.62
N ASN A 387 -7.88 -5.05 -3.17
CA ASN A 387 -7.61 -3.63 -3.46
C ASN A 387 -8.48 -3.04 -4.59
N VAL A 388 -9.11 -3.86 -5.43
CA VAL A 388 -10.03 -3.39 -6.48
C VAL A 388 -11.45 -3.24 -5.92
N LEU A 389 -11.87 -4.18 -5.08
CA LEU A 389 -13.23 -4.24 -4.54
C LEU A 389 -13.39 -3.39 -3.27
N TRP A 390 -12.32 -3.23 -2.49
CA TRP A 390 -12.35 -2.58 -1.18
C TRP A 390 -11.37 -1.43 -1.10
N ARG A 391 -11.88 -0.27 -0.68
CA ARG A 391 -11.06 0.85 -0.24
C ARG A 391 -10.50 0.54 1.14
N HIS A 392 -9.37 1.11 1.51
CA HIS A 392 -8.80 0.90 2.83
C HIS A 392 -8.26 2.19 3.44
N GLY A 393 -8.11 2.21 4.77
CA GLY A 393 -7.70 3.39 5.53
C GLY A 393 -7.34 3.04 6.96
N ILE A 394 -6.92 4.05 7.72
CA ILE A 394 -6.69 3.97 9.16
C ILE A 394 -7.71 4.88 9.82
N LEU A 395 -8.54 4.35 10.71
CA LEU A 395 -9.63 5.12 11.32
C LEU A 395 -9.11 6.06 12.40
N GLN A 396 -9.72 7.24 12.54
CA GLN A 396 -9.50 8.14 13.68
C GLN A 396 -10.06 7.52 14.98
N ASP A 397 -9.34 7.64 16.10
CA ASP A 397 -9.88 7.20 17.39
C ASP A 397 -10.82 8.24 17.99
N VAL A 398 -11.83 7.76 18.71
CA VAL A 398 -12.71 8.57 19.55
C VAL A 398 -12.89 7.82 20.89
N PRO A 399 -12.37 8.33 22.02
CA PRO A 399 -11.63 9.58 22.17
C PRO A 399 -10.22 9.54 21.59
N VAL A 400 -9.68 10.72 21.26
CA VAL A 400 -8.29 10.91 20.85
C VAL A 400 -7.34 10.67 22.03
N ARG A 401 -6.19 10.07 21.74
CA ARG A 401 -5.09 9.78 22.65
C ARG A 401 -3.81 10.38 22.07
N GLU A 402 -2.94 10.92 22.93
CA GLU A 402 -1.63 11.44 22.55
C GLU A 402 -0.61 10.31 22.42
N GLU A 403 -0.90 9.36 21.53
CA GLU A 403 -0.05 8.21 21.21
C GLU A 403 0.20 8.12 19.71
N GLY A 404 1.47 8.16 19.31
CA GLY A 404 1.86 8.09 17.91
C GLY A 404 1.83 6.66 17.35
N ARG A 405 1.66 6.57 16.03
CA ARG A 405 1.69 5.31 15.26
C ARG A 405 2.47 5.51 13.98
N ILE A 406 3.22 4.51 13.57
CA ILE A 406 3.87 4.44 12.26
C ILE A 406 3.24 3.30 11.45
N SER A 407 2.95 3.55 10.16
CA SER A 407 2.78 2.49 9.17
C SER A 407 3.97 2.49 8.21
N VAL A 408 4.68 1.38 8.11
CA VAL A 408 5.55 1.11 6.95
C VAL A 408 4.77 0.24 5.97
N ILE A 409 4.64 0.70 4.74
CA ILE A 409 3.94 0.00 3.66
C ILE A 409 4.96 -0.46 2.62
N ALA A 410 4.84 -1.69 2.17
CA ALA A 410 5.56 -2.25 1.04
C ALA A 410 4.55 -2.73 -0.01
N TRP A 411 4.70 -2.25 -1.24
CA TRP A 411 3.95 -2.73 -2.40
C TRP A 411 4.87 -3.55 -3.28
N GLY A 412 4.41 -4.73 -3.69
CA GLY A 412 5.24 -5.63 -4.46
C GLY A 412 4.47 -6.69 -5.21
N TRP A 413 5.24 -7.61 -5.78
CA TRP A 413 4.74 -8.80 -6.44
C TRP A 413 4.98 -10.04 -5.58
N MET A 414 3.95 -10.86 -5.44
CA MET A 414 3.99 -12.16 -4.79
C MET A 414 3.48 -13.23 -5.75
N ASP A 415 4.24 -14.31 -5.90
CA ASP A 415 3.87 -15.43 -6.75
C ASP A 415 2.87 -16.38 -6.07
N ASN A 416 2.32 -17.32 -6.85
CA ASN A 416 1.50 -18.44 -6.36
C ASN A 416 0.19 -18.04 -5.65
N MET A 417 -0.35 -16.86 -5.97
CA MET A 417 -1.69 -16.44 -5.53
C MET A 417 -2.77 -17.05 -6.44
N THR A 418 -3.78 -17.67 -5.85
CA THR A 418 -4.89 -18.30 -6.60
C THR A 418 -5.93 -17.26 -7.00
N ASP A 419 -6.23 -17.16 -8.29
CA ASP A 419 -7.31 -16.29 -8.77
C ASP A 419 -8.68 -16.82 -8.33
N VAL A 420 -9.53 -15.93 -7.80
CA VAL A 420 -10.91 -16.26 -7.46
C VAL A 420 -11.76 -16.23 -8.73
N VAL A 421 -12.00 -17.40 -9.32
CA VAL A 421 -12.83 -17.52 -10.53
C VAL A 421 -14.29 -17.20 -10.18
N SER A 422 -14.80 -16.08 -10.69
CA SER A 422 -16.24 -15.83 -10.67
C SER A 422 -16.94 -16.84 -11.60
N PRO A 423 -18.01 -17.53 -11.18
CA PRO A 423 -18.75 -18.40 -12.08
C PRO A 423 -19.21 -17.57 -13.29
N ALA A 424 -18.91 -18.07 -14.49
CA ALA A 424 -19.26 -17.40 -15.73
C ALA A 424 -20.76 -17.10 -15.72
N VAL A 425 -21.12 -15.83 -15.91
CA VAL A 425 -22.51 -15.44 -16.17
C VAL A 425 -22.89 -16.13 -17.48
N PRO A 426 -23.89 -17.03 -17.51
CA PRO A 426 -24.32 -17.64 -18.76
C PRO A 426 -24.78 -16.54 -19.72
N PRO A 427 -24.47 -16.66 -21.02
CA PRO A 427 -24.89 -15.66 -22.00
C PRO A 427 -26.41 -15.51 -21.96
N SER A 428 -26.85 -14.25 -21.84
CA SER A 428 -28.26 -13.82 -21.83
C SER A 428 -28.97 -14.10 -23.14
#